data_AF-A0A1C6FWC2-F1
#
_entry.id   AF-A0A1C6FWC2-F1
#
_cell.length_a   1.000
_cell.length_b   1.000
_cell.length_c   1.000
_cell.angle_alpha   90.00
_cell.angle_beta   90.00
_cell.angle_gamma   90.00
#
_symmetry.space_group_name_H-M   'P 1'
#
loop_
_entity.id
_entity.type
_entity.pdbx_description
1 polymer ?
#
loop_
_entity_poly.entity_id
_entity_poly.type
_entity_poly.pdbx_seq_one_letter_code
_entity_poly.pdbx_strand_id
1 'polypeptide(L)'
;MGSGATAHTTHQWVSDMLEDMTIDSRSESLGHSQGSGNLQMSKAGMKLMTPGQISRMPKNDCILFLKGERPIYDKKNWPFNTEVFKEAEKIAGQNGYKNPVYVSYDERNKKYITTRFESRLNYISKEEFTFFEEKAKEDSSIQTFQIDDEEAFLYLNFNETPQPSLRELEKMVKEIQVAEVNEEEEEKETDQQPDMLQDREQWDLSGDIIDCFRRYSSELSPEEQEEIIKGIEEGLTDQDVKRYFTLVGAEKMRQYRRVLIARKKK
;
A
#
# COMPACT_ATOMS: atom_id res chain seq x y z
N MET A 1 12.21 30.54 3.65
CA MET A 1 12.63 31.02 2.31
C MET A 1 11.87 30.19 1.29
N GLY A 2 10.89 30.76 0.60
CA GLY A 2 10.15 30.04 -0.45
C GLY A 2 10.88 30.13 -1.79
N SER A 3 10.74 29.14 -2.67
CA SER A 3 11.36 29.09 -4.00
C SER A 3 10.34 29.22 -5.15
N GLY A 4 9.15 29.75 -4.86
CA GLY A 4 8.09 29.95 -5.86
C GLY A 4 8.30 31.19 -6.73
N ALA A 5 7.51 31.31 -7.81
CA ALA A 5 7.58 32.46 -8.73
C ALA A 5 7.40 33.83 -8.04
N THR A 6 6.71 33.85 -6.90
CA THR A 6 6.47 35.04 -6.06
C THR A 6 7.56 35.30 -5.01
N ALA A 7 8.61 34.48 -4.94
CA ALA A 7 9.69 34.61 -3.96
C ALA A 7 10.68 35.73 -4.34
N HIS A 8 10.25 36.98 -4.17
CA HIS A 8 11.04 38.16 -4.52
C HIS A 8 12.42 38.19 -3.83
N THR A 9 12.47 37.84 -2.54
CA THR A 9 13.71 37.86 -1.76
C THR A 9 14.76 36.87 -2.27
N THR A 10 14.34 35.67 -2.69
CA THR A 10 15.24 34.66 -3.26
C THR A 10 15.73 35.08 -4.64
N HIS A 11 14.87 35.61 -5.51
CA HIS A 11 15.29 36.11 -6.83
C HIS A 11 16.27 37.29 -6.71
N GLN A 12 16.06 38.17 -5.73
CA GLN A 12 16.98 39.26 -5.43
C GLN A 12 18.34 38.74 -4.97
N TRP A 13 18.35 37.78 -4.03
CA TRP A 13 19.58 37.16 -3.57
C TRP A 13 20.38 36.48 -4.71
N VAL A 14 19.70 35.74 -5.60
CA VAL A 14 20.35 35.12 -6.77
C VAL A 14 20.88 36.20 -7.73
N SER A 15 20.14 37.28 -7.96
CA SER A 15 20.56 38.41 -8.80
C SER A 15 21.83 39.06 -8.25
N ASP A 16 21.90 39.27 -6.94
CA ASP A 16 23.05 39.88 -6.28
C ASP A 16 24.27 38.92 -6.30
N MET A 17 24.04 37.60 -6.21
CA MET A 17 25.09 36.58 -6.31
C MET A 17 25.69 36.45 -7.73
N LEU A 18 24.93 36.80 -8.77
CA LEU A 18 25.43 36.82 -10.15
C LEU A 18 26.35 38.00 -10.43
N GLU A 19 26.37 39.01 -9.56
CA GLU A 19 27.11 40.26 -9.71
C GLU A 19 26.70 41.12 -10.94
N ASP A 20 27.29 42.30 -11.02
CA ASP A 20 27.09 43.27 -12.10
C ASP A 20 28.18 43.13 -13.17
N MET A 21 27.78 43.21 -14.43
CA MET A 21 28.70 43.31 -15.56
C MET A 21 28.85 44.78 -15.96
N THR A 22 30.10 45.24 -16.11
CA THR A 22 30.37 46.58 -16.66
C THR A 22 30.31 46.50 -18.18
N ILE A 23 29.40 47.25 -18.78
CA ILE A 23 29.24 47.34 -20.24
C ILE A 23 29.64 48.74 -20.69
N ASP A 24 30.54 48.80 -21.67
CA ASP A 24 30.83 50.03 -22.39
C ASP A 24 29.73 50.23 -23.45
N SER A 25 28.82 51.16 -23.16
CA SER A 25 27.67 51.48 -24.01
C SER A 25 27.97 52.66 -24.91
N ARG A 26 27.58 52.54 -26.19
CA ARG A 26 27.60 53.63 -27.16
C ARG A 26 26.17 54.09 -27.38
N SER A 27 25.93 55.37 -27.15
CA SER A 27 24.67 56.00 -27.54
C SER A 27 24.91 56.84 -28.79
N GLU A 28 24.14 56.53 -29.83
CA GLU A 28 24.09 57.31 -31.06
C GLU A 28 22.80 58.12 -31.06
N SER A 29 22.92 59.44 -31.11
CA SER A 29 21.76 60.32 -31.31
C SER A 29 21.76 60.80 -32.75
N LEU A 30 20.77 60.37 -33.52
CA LEU A 30 20.61 60.79 -34.91
C LEU A 30 19.73 62.05 -34.94
N GLY A 31 20.37 63.21 -34.97
CA GLY A 31 19.69 64.49 -35.16
C GLY A 31 19.10 64.60 -36.57
N HIS A 32 17.87 65.11 -36.69
CA HIS A 32 17.16 65.30 -37.97
C HIS A 32 17.76 66.39 -38.88
N SER A 33 18.90 66.98 -38.49
CA SER A 33 19.58 68.06 -39.19
C SER A 33 20.82 67.53 -39.88
N GLN A 34 20.96 67.86 -41.17
CA GLN A 34 22.05 67.47 -42.06
C GLN A 34 23.42 67.67 -41.38
N GLY A 35 24.09 66.57 -41.03
CA GLY A 35 25.56 66.53 -40.88
C GLY A 35 26.18 66.48 -39.48
N SER A 36 25.45 66.21 -38.40
CA SER A 36 26.06 66.07 -37.06
C SER A 36 25.50 64.87 -36.29
N GLY A 37 26.20 63.74 -36.36
CA GLY A 37 25.98 62.60 -35.46
C GLY A 37 26.95 62.68 -34.30
N ASN A 38 26.46 62.93 -33.09
CA ASN A 38 27.28 62.88 -31.88
C ASN A 38 27.26 61.46 -31.30
N LEU A 39 28.45 60.86 -31.17
CA LEU A 39 28.68 59.55 -30.57
C LEU A 39 29.19 59.76 -29.15
N GLN A 40 28.37 59.41 -28.15
CA GLN A 40 28.76 59.49 -26.74
C GLN A 40 28.93 58.08 -26.17
N MET A 41 30.12 57.84 -25.61
CA MET A 41 30.49 56.58 -24.94
C MET A 41 30.28 56.73 -23.43
N SER A 42 29.62 55.77 -22.81
CA SER A 42 29.40 55.72 -21.35
C SER A 42 29.61 54.31 -20.80
N LYS A 43 30.29 54.21 -19.66
CA LYS A 43 30.43 52.95 -18.92
C LYS A 43 29.28 52.82 -17.92
N ALA A 44 28.52 51.73 -17.98
CA ALA A 44 27.43 51.46 -17.06
C ALA A 44 27.56 50.05 -16.48
N GLY A 45 27.39 49.92 -15.16
CA GLY A 45 27.23 48.63 -14.50
C GLY A 45 25.79 48.14 -14.69
N MET A 46 25.62 46.94 -15.23
CA MET A 46 24.32 46.30 -15.40
C MET A 46 24.32 44.94 -14.71
N LYS A 47 23.28 44.66 -13.92
CA LYS A 47 23.03 43.32 -13.37
C LYS A 47 22.98 42.28 -14.49
N LEU A 48 23.73 41.19 -14.35
CA LEU A 48 23.76 40.10 -15.33
C LEU A 48 22.36 39.50 -15.56
N MET A 49 21.59 39.31 -14.49
CA MET A 49 20.16 39.04 -14.55
C MET A 49 19.41 39.82 -13.48
N THR A 50 18.31 40.45 -13.87
CA THR A 50 17.38 41.08 -12.93
C THR A 50 16.55 40.04 -12.17
N PRO A 51 16.05 40.35 -10.96
CA PRO A 51 15.19 39.42 -10.21
C PRO A 51 13.95 38.97 -11.02
N GLY A 52 13.39 39.85 -11.85
CA GLY A 52 12.27 39.54 -12.73
C GLY A 52 12.63 38.64 -13.92
N GLN A 53 13.90 38.60 -14.35
CA GLN A 53 14.38 37.63 -15.34
C GLN A 53 14.60 36.27 -14.69
N ILE A 54 15.12 36.22 -13.47
CA ILE A 54 15.33 34.97 -12.72
C ILE A 54 13.98 34.29 -12.42
N SER A 55 12.97 35.07 -12.00
CA SER A 55 11.61 34.57 -11.77
C SER A 55 10.97 33.97 -13.03
N ARG A 56 11.32 34.50 -14.21
CA ARG A 56 10.82 34.05 -15.52
C ARG A 56 11.78 33.09 -16.23
N MET A 57 12.81 32.60 -15.54
CA MET A 57 13.77 31.67 -16.13
C MET A 57 13.06 30.37 -16.52
N PRO A 58 13.33 29.80 -17.71
CA PRO A 58 12.71 28.56 -18.13
C PRO A 58 12.97 27.43 -17.15
N LYS A 59 11.97 26.55 -16.93
CA LYS A 59 12.08 25.45 -15.96
C LYS A 59 13.21 24.47 -16.27
N ASN A 60 13.60 24.36 -17.54
CA ASN A 60 14.66 23.47 -18.00
C ASN A 60 16.05 24.08 -17.86
N ASP A 61 16.17 25.36 -17.54
CA ASP A 61 17.46 26.02 -17.38
C ASP A 61 17.81 26.14 -15.89
N CYS A 62 19.08 26.23 -15.59
CA CYS A 62 19.63 26.37 -14.26
C CYS A 62 20.92 27.20 -14.27
N ILE A 63 21.23 27.76 -13.11
CA ILE A 63 22.49 28.44 -12.86
C ILE A 63 23.24 27.60 -11.83
N LEU A 64 24.48 27.22 -12.16
CA LEU A 64 25.36 26.45 -11.31
C LEU A 64 26.37 27.38 -10.64
N PHE A 65 26.37 27.38 -9.30
CA PHE A 65 27.35 28.09 -8.50
C PHE A 65 28.42 27.10 -8.04
N LEU A 66 29.60 27.16 -8.67
CA LEU A 66 30.78 26.39 -8.28
C LEU A 66 31.72 27.28 -7.46
N LYS A 67 32.30 26.74 -6.39
CA LYS A 67 33.20 27.50 -5.52
C LYS A 67 34.45 27.92 -6.29
N GLY A 68 34.69 29.23 -6.37
CA GLY A 68 35.88 29.81 -7.02
C GLY A 68 35.76 29.98 -8.53
N GLU A 69 34.65 29.55 -9.12
CA GLU A 69 34.35 29.72 -10.54
C GLU A 69 33.21 30.71 -10.74
N ARG A 70 33.12 31.28 -11.93
CA ARG A 70 31.98 32.14 -12.28
C ARG A 70 30.71 31.29 -12.40
N PRO A 71 29.52 31.84 -12.07
CA PRO A 71 28.26 31.14 -12.25
C PRO A 71 28.08 30.68 -13.71
N ILE A 72 27.68 29.42 -13.89
CA ILE A 72 27.50 28.80 -15.21
C ILE A 72 26.00 28.68 -15.49
N TYR A 73 25.56 29.14 -16.65
CA TYR A 73 24.20 28.94 -17.12
C TYR A 73 24.12 27.67 -17.97
N ASP A 74 23.31 26.70 -17.57
CA ASP A 74 23.19 25.40 -18.24
C ASP A 74 21.77 24.82 -18.14
N LYS A 75 21.51 23.71 -18.82
CA LYS A 75 20.24 22.97 -18.77
C LYS A 75 20.23 21.95 -17.63
N LYS A 76 19.06 21.80 -17.00
CA LYS A 76 18.81 20.76 -16.00
C LYS A 76 18.92 19.38 -16.65
N ASN A 77 19.68 18.52 -16.01
CA ASN A 77 19.74 17.12 -16.37
C ASN A 77 18.57 16.36 -15.73
N TRP A 78 17.59 15.96 -16.55
CA TRP A 78 16.45 15.15 -16.11
C TRP A 78 16.79 13.65 -16.25
N PRO A 79 16.99 12.91 -15.14
CA PRO A 79 17.45 11.52 -15.22
C PRO A 79 16.37 10.55 -15.72
N PHE A 80 15.10 10.97 -15.74
CA PHE A 80 13.94 10.11 -16.00
C PHE A 80 13.89 9.46 -17.38
N ASN A 81 14.63 9.98 -18.36
CA ASN A 81 14.71 9.41 -19.70
C ASN A 81 15.93 8.51 -19.94
N THR A 82 16.83 8.41 -18.97
CA THR A 82 18.04 7.60 -19.09
C THR A 82 17.70 6.10 -19.11
N GLU A 83 18.48 5.31 -19.82
CA GLU A 83 18.31 3.84 -19.88
C GLU A 83 18.35 3.22 -18.49
N VAL A 84 19.28 3.70 -17.66
CA VAL A 84 19.44 3.31 -16.25
C VAL A 84 18.16 3.56 -15.44
N PHE A 85 17.51 4.71 -15.64
CA PHE A 85 16.26 5.01 -14.93
C PHE A 85 15.12 4.08 -15.36
N LYS A 86 15.01 3.77 -16.66
CA LYS A 86 13.98 2.86 -17.17
C LYS A 86 14.19 1.42 -16.68
N GLU A 87 15.44 0.98 -16.55
CA GLU A 87 15.77 -0.30 -15.93
C GLU A 87 15.34 -0.32 -14.47
N ALA A 88 15.68 0.73 -13.71
CA ALA A 88 15.28 0.85 -12.32
C ALA A 88 13.75 0.87 -12.15
N GLU A 89 13.02 1.58 -13.02
CA GLU A 89 11.55 1.63 -13.03
C GLU A 89 10.93 0.25 -13.28
N LYS A 90 11.49 -0.55 -14.21
CA LYS A 90 11.05 -1.93 -14.45
C LYS A 90 11.24 -2.84 -13.23
N ILE A 91 12.37 -2.71 -12.56
CA ILE A 91 12.70 -3.53 -11.39
C ILE A 91 11.85 -3.10 -10.18
N ALA A 92 11.52 -1.81 -10.05
CA ALA A 92 10.65 -1.31 -9.00
C ALA A 92 9.19 -1.81 -9.15
N GLY A 93 8.67 -1.95 -10.37
CA GLY A 93 7.29 -2.40 -10.58
C GLY A 93 6.24 -1.51 -9.89
N GLN A 94 4.99 -1.99 -9.76
CA GLN A 94 3.89 -1.23 -9.14
C GLN A 94 3.97 -1.22 -7.60
N ASN A 95 4.51 -2.28 -7.00
CA ASN A 95 4.54 -2.48 -5.55
C ASN A 95 5.89 -2.07 -4.92
N GLY A 96 6.73 -1.36 -5.66
CA GLY A 96 8.07 -0.96 -5.24
C GLY A 96 9.12 -2.09 -5.37
N TYR A 97 10.39 -1.69 -5.32
CA TYR A 97 11.52 -2.62 -5.45
C TYR A 97 11.49 -3.69 -4.36
N LYS A 98 11.38 -4.95 -4.77
CA LYS A 98 11.52 -6.10 -3.88
C LYS A 98 12.89 -6.73 -4.10
N ASN A 99 13.67 -6.82 -3.04
CA ASN A 99 14.98 -7.46 -3.09
C ASN A 99 14.81 -8.95 -3.46
N PRO A 100 15.43 -9.45 -4.55
CA PRO A 100 15.33 -10.85 -4.94
C PRO A 100 16.09 -11.81 -4.01
N VAL A 101 16.86 -11.28 -3.06
CA VAL A 101 17.64 -12.06 -2.10
C VAL A 101 17.00 -11.96 -0.72
N TYR A 102 16.65 -13.11 -0.15
CA TYR A 102 16.33 -13.22 1.27
C TYR A 102 17.63 -13.38 2.07
N VAL A 103 17.85 -12.50 3.04
CA VAL A 103 19.04 -12.55 3.90
C VAL A 103 18.58 -12.86 5.31
N SER A 104 19.01 -14.00 5.81
CA SER A 104 18.78 -14.42 7.18
C SER A 104 20.12 -14.50 7.92
N TYR A 105 20.18 -13.90 9.10
CA TYR A 105 21.34 -14.01 9.98
C TYR A 105 21.20 -15.24 10.88
N ASP A 106 22.25 -16.05 10.93
CA ASP A 106 22.40 -17.16 11.87
C ASP A 106 23.32 -16.73 13.03
N GLU A 107 22.73 -16.61 14.22
CA GLU A 107 23.45 -16.16 15.42
C GLU A 107 24.45 -17.20 15.94
N ARG A 108 24.18 -18.50 15.74
CA ARG A 108 25.02 -19.59 16.25
C ARG A 108 26.36 -19.61 15.53
N ASN A 109 26.31 -19.50 14.20
CA ASN A 109 27.49 -19.51 13.34
C ASN A 109 28.01 -18.10 13.01
N LYS A 110 27.32 -17.05 13.47
CA LYS A 110 27.60 -15.63 13.17
C LYS A 110 27.78 -15.38 11.67
N LYS A 111 26.96 -16.03 10.84
CA LYS A 111 27.06 -16.01 9.37
C LYS A 111 25.74 -15.53 8.77
N TYR A 112 25.84 -14.75 7.70
CA TYR A 112 24.68 -14.41 6.87
C TYR A 112 24.45 -15.52 5.85
N ILE A 113 23.23 -16.06 5.86
CA ILE A 113 22.74 -16.99 4.84
C ILE A 113 21.92 -16.16 3.85
N THR A 114 22.41 -16.07 2.62
CA THR A 114 21.74 -15.36 1.54
C THR A 114 21.10 -16.37 0.59
N THR A 115 19.77 -16.48 0.62
CA THR A 115 19.02 -17.33 -0.30
C THR A 115 18.58 -16.48 -1.48
N ARG A 116 19.10 -16.79 -2.66
CA ARG A 116 18.64 -16.16 -3.91
C ARG A 116 17.46 -16.96 -4.45
N PHE A 117 16.36 -16.29 -4.76
CA PHE A 117 15.22 -16.91 -5.43
C PHE A 117 15.41 -16.92 -6.96
N GLU A 118 16.58 -17.37 -7.44
CA GLU A 118 16.83 -17.49 -8.89
C GLU A 118 15.88 -18.53 -9.53
N SER A 119 15.47 -19.53 -8.74
CA SER A 119 14.50 -20.56 -9.12
C SER A 119 13.38 -20.70 -8.09
N ARG A 120 12.19 -21.13 -8.54
CA ARG A 120 11.04 -21.48 -7.68
C ARG A 120 11.35 -22.60 -6.68
N LEU A 121 12.38 -23.41 -6.97
CA LEU A 121 12.83 -24.52 -6.15
C LEU A 121 14.34 -24.41 -5.96
N ASN A 122 14.79 -24.49 -4.71
CA ASN A 122 16.21 -24.50 -4.34
C ASN A 122 16.48 -25.75 -3.50
N TYR A 123 17.58 -26.46 -3.78
CA TYR A 123 18.03 -27.57 -2.95
C TYR A 123 18.73 -27.02 -1.71
N ILE A 124 18.31 -27.49 -0.53
CA ILE A 124 18.77 -27.02 0.78
C ILE A 124 19.39 -28.20 1.53
N SER A 125 20.45 -27.97 2.29
CA SER A 125 21.09 -28.99 3.13
C SER A 125 20.27 -29.30 4.40
N LYS A 126 20.53 -30.44 5.04
CA LYS A 126 19.82 -30.81 6.29
C LYS A 126 20.06 -29.80 7.42
N GLU A 127 21.26 -29.22 7.49
CA GLU A 127 21.61 -28.21 8.50
C GLU A 127 20.81 -26.91 8.27
N GLU A 128 20.75 -26.45 7.02
CA GLU A 128 19.96 -25.28 6.64
C GLU A 128 18.45 -25.50 6.84
N PHE A 129 17.94 -26.73 6.65
CA PHE A 129 16.54 -27.04 6.95
C PHE A 129 16.21 -26.81 8.43
N THR A 130 17.06 -27.29 9.34
CA THR A 130 16.85 -27.06 10.79
C THR A 130 16.85 -25.58 11.16
N PHE A 131 17.66 -24.78 10.46
CA PHE A 131 17.67 -23.33 10.62
C PHE A 131 16.35 -22.68 10.16
N PHE A 132 15.79 -23.09 9.02
CA PHE A 132 14.50 -22.57 8.56
C PHE A 132 13.33 -22.99 9.45
N GLU A 133 13.39 -24.15 10.10
CA GLU A 133 12.39 -24.58 11.07
C GLU A 133 12.39 -23.72 12.34
N GLU A 134 13.57 -23.32 12.82
CA GLU A 134 13.69 -22.36 13.93
C GLU A 134 13.14 -20.98 13.50
N LYS A 135 13.49 -20.52 12.30
CA LYS A 135 13.01 -19.25 11.73
C LYS A 135 11.50 -19.22 11.49
N ALA A 136 10.89 -20.32 11.06
CA ALA A 136 9.44 -20.41 10.82
C ALA A 136 8.60 -20.19 12.08
N LYS A 137 9.19 -20.37 13.28
CA LYS A 137 8.52 -20.07 14.55
C LYS A 137 8.47 -18.57 14.84
N GLU A 138 9.45 -17.82 14.36
CA GLU A 138 9.56 -16.37 14.55
C GLU A 138 8.89 -15.61 13.39
N ASP A 139 9.15 -16.04 12.16
CA ASP A 139 8.72 -15.36 10.93
C ASP A 139 7.56 -16.13 10.27
N SER A 140 6.37 -15.54 10.35
CA SER A 140 5.14 -16.06 9.72
C SER A 140 5.23 -16.22 8.20
N SER A 141 6.21 -15.58 7.53
CA SER A 141 6.41 -15.71 6.09
C SER A 141 7.06 -17.04 5.67
N ILE A 142 7.69 -17.77 6.59
CA ILE A 142 8.40 -19.01 6.30
C ILE A 142 7.56 -20.18 6.79
N GLN A 143 7.26 -21.13 5.90
CA GLN A 143 6.57 -22.37 6.24
C GLN A 143 7.43 -23.57 5.90
N THR A 144 7.54 -24.51 6.84
CA THR A 144 8.29 -25.76 6.68
C THR A 144 7.34 -26.93 6.80
N PHE A 145 7.38 -27.85 5.84
CA PHE A 145 6.60 -29.08 5.84
C PHE A 145 7.54 -30.27 5.66
N GLN A 146 7.32 -31.32 6.46
CA GLN A 146 7.93 -32.64 6.21
C GLN A 146 6.96 -33.44 5.35
N ILE A 147 7.46 -33.97 4.24
CA ILE A 147 6.70 -34.84 3.35
C ILE A 147 7.35 -36.22 3.47
N ASP A 148 6.66 -37.13 4.13
CA ASP A 148 7.20 -38.46 4.49
C ASP A 148 7.05 -39.49 3.34
N ASP A 149 6.16 -39.23 2.37
CA ASP A 149 5.87 -40.16 1.26
C ASP A 149 6.32 -39.59 -0.09
N GLU A 150 7.16 -40.33 -0.83
CA GLU A 150 7.59 -39.98 -2.20
C GLU A 150 6.39 -39.76 -3.15
N GLU A 151 5.32 -40.52 -2.94
CA GLU A 151 4.06 -40.37 -3.68
C GLU A 151 3.40 -39.01 -3.43
N ALA A 152 3.41 -38.51 -2.19
CA ALA A 152 2.79 -37.23 -1.85
C ALA A 152 3.49 -36.05 -2.53
N PHE A 153 4.82 -36.09 -2.67
CA PHE A 153 5.59 -35.08 -3.41
C PHE A 153 5.22 -35.05 -4.90
N LEU A 154 5.03 -36.22 -5.52
CA LEU A 154 4.66 -36.35 -6.92
C LEU A 154 3.25 -35.81 -7.24
N TYR A 155 2.33 -35.87 -6.28
CA TYR A 155 0.95 -35.39 -6.45
C TYR A 155 0.72 -33.95 -5.92
N LEU A 156 1.76 -33.26 -5.44
CA LEU A 156 1.68 -31.86 -5.03
C LEU A 156 1.64 -30.92 -6.24
N ASN A 157 0.49 -30.26 -6.43
CA ASN A 157 0.33 -29.20 -7.43
C ASN A 157 0.84 -27.85 -6.90
N PHE A 158 2.09 -27.49 -7.20
CA PHE A 158 2.67 -26.19 -6.84
C PHE A 158 2.04 -24.97 -7.56
N ASN A 159 1.11 -25.20 -8.50
CA ASN A 159 0.42 -24.13 -9.23
C ASN A 159 -0.97 -23.82 -8.65
N GLU A 160 -1.51 -24.66 -7.78
CA GLU A 160 -2.77 -24.40 -7.09
C GLU A 160 -2.49 -23.70 -5.76
N THR A 161 -3.35 -22.74 -5.37
CA THR A 161 -3.26 -22.13 -4.04
C THR A 161 -3.49 -23.23 -3.00
N PRO A 162 -2.55 -23.46 -2.06
CA PRO A 162 -2.71 -24.52 -1.07
C PRO A 162 -4.00 -24.26 -0.28
N GLN A 163 -4.85 -25.27 -0.17
CA GLN A 163 -5.99 -25.19 0.73
C GLN A 163 -5.46 -25.20 2.17
N PRO A 164 -5.96 -24.32 3.05
CA PRO A 164 -5.51 -24.27 4.44
C PRO A 164 -5.73 -25.64 5.09
N SER A 165 -4.69 -26.13 5.75
CA SER A 165 -4.72 -27.38 6.50
C SER A 165 -5.69 -27.28 7.68
N LEU A 166 -6.19 -28.43 8.17
CA LEU A 166 -7.10 -28.45 9.33
C LEU A 166 -6.51 -27.74 10.56
N ARG A 167 -5.19 -27.82 10.75
CA ARG A 167 -4.48 -27.11 11.84
C ARG A 167 -4.45 -25.60 11.65
N GLU A 168 -4.33 -25.12 10.41
CA GLU A 168 -4.39 -23.69 10.08
C GLU A 168 -5.82 -23.16 10.26
N LEU A 169 -6.82 -23.95 9.87
CA LEU A 169 -8.22 -23.61 10.12
C LEU A 169 -8.53 -23.52 11.63
N GLU A 170 -8.00 -24.45 12.44
CA GLU A 170 -8.13 -24.38 13.91
C GLU A 170 -7.45 -23.16 14.52
N LYS A 171 -6.28 -22.75 13.99
CA LYS A 171 -5.61 -21.52 14.44
C LYS A 171 -6.40 -20.28 14.04
N MET A 172 -6.88 -20.20 12.80
CA MET A 172 -7.72 -19.08 12.34
C MET A 172 -8.99 -18.95 13.17
N VAL A 173 -9.66 -20.05 13.49
CA VAL A 173 -10.86 -20.03 14.35
C VAL A 173 -10.54 -19.55 15.76
N LYS A 174 -9.40 -19.95 16.33
CA LYS A 174 -8.95 -19.43 17.63
C LYS A 174 -8.58 -17.96 17.59
N GLU A 175 -7.93 -17.49 16.54
CA GLU A 175 -7.61 -16.06 16.35
C GLU A 175 -8.88 -15.21 16.22
N ILE A 176 -9.89 -15.69 15.49
CA ILE A 176 -11.20 -15.02 15.38
C ILE A 176 -11.88 -14.92 16.75
N GLN A 177 -11.91 -16.01 17.53
CA GLN A 177 -12.47 -15.98 18.89
C GLN A 177 -11.76 -15.00 19.83
N VAL A 178 -10.44 -14.83 19.69
CA VAL A 178 -9.66 -13.89 20.52
C VAL A 178 -9.87 -12.44 20.07
N ALA A 179 -10.05 -12.20 18.77
CA ALA A 179 -10.42 -10.88 18.26
C ALA A 179 -11.83 -10.45 18.75
N GLU A 180 -12.79 -11.37 18.77
CA GLU A 180 -14.14 -11.13 19.33
C GLU A 180 -14.10 -10.74 20.82
N VAL A 181 -13.24 -11.37 21.63
CA VAL A 181 -13.10 -11.04 23.06
C VAL A 181 -12.47 -9.65 23.28
N ASN A 182 -11.53 -9.24 22.42
CA ASN A 182 -10.91 -7.91 22.50
C ASN A 182 -11.84 -6.81 21.98
N GLU A 183 -12.62 -7.06 20.91
CA GLU A 183 -13.61 -6.12 20.40
C GLU A 183 -14.77 -5.93 21.40
N GLU A 184 -15.21 -6.99 22.10
CA GLU A 184 -16.19 -6.89 23.19
C GLU A 184 -15.68 -6.12 24.44
N GLU A 185 -14.36 -5.98 24.62
CA GLU A 185 -13.75 -5.15 25.66
C GLU A 185 -13.58 -3.68 25.22
N GLU A 186 -13.35 -3.41 23.93
CA GLU A 186 -13.21 -2.03 23.41
C GLU A 186 -14.57 -1.37 23.08
N GLU A 187 -15.64 -2.11 22.78
CA GLU A 187 -16.96 -1.54 22.44
C GLU A 187 -17.82 -1.14 23.67
N LYS A 188 -17.33 -1.30 24.91
CA LYS A 188 -18.10 -0.92 26.12
C LYS A 188 -18.13 0.57 26.45
N GLU A 189 -17.48 1.42 25.67
CA GLU A 189 -17.53 2.88 25.86
C GLU A 189 -17.93 3.63 24.59
N THR A 190 -19.13 3.39 24.06
CA THR A 190 -20.00 4.43 23.43
C THR A 190 -21.26 3.79 22.83
N ASP A 191 -22.39 3.99 23.50
CA ASP A 191 -23.56 4.70 22.95
C ASP A 191 -24.85 4.30 23.65
N GLN A 192 -25.52 5.33 24.18
CA GLN A 192 -26.87 5.23 24.72
C GLN A 192 -27.86 5.07 23.57
N GLN A 193 -28.36 3.86 23.36
CA GLN A 193 -29.69 3.62 22.78
C GLN A 193 -30.47 2.63 23.66
N PRO A 194 -31.79 2.84 23.86
CA PRO A 194 -32.54 2.12 24.87
C PRO A 194 -32.83 0.67 24.43
N ASP A 195 -32.27 -0.26 25.20
CA ASP A 195 -32.94 -1.40 25.85
C ASP A 195 -34.20 -1.95 25.14
N MET A 196 -33.99 -2.78 24.12
CA MET A 196 -34.98 -3.69 23.53
C MET A 196 -34.38 -5.10 23.32
N LEU A 197 -33.41 -5.48 24.14
CA LEU A 197 -32.83 -6.83 24.14
C LEU A 197 -33.50 -7.65 25.24
N GLN A 198 -34.69 -8.19 24.94
CA GLN A 198 -35.26 -9.29 25.71
C GLN A 198 -35.43 -10.52 24.80
N ASP A 199 -34.63 -11.54 25.10
CA ASP A 199 -34.95 -12.97 25.03
C ASP A 199 -35.40 -13.58 23.68
N ARG A 200 -34.53 -13.53 22.64
CA ARG A 200 -34.68 -14.45 21.49
C ARG A 200 -34.38 -15.93 21.85
N GLU A 201 -33.78 -16.19 23.00
CA GLU A 201 -33.48 -17.55 23.48
C GLU A 201 -34.74 -18.37 23.83
N GLN A 202 -35.88 -17.69 24.02
CA GLN A 202 -37.14 -18.31 24.44
C GLN A 202 -38.16 -18.50 23.30
N TRP A 203 -37.73 -18.41 22.04
CA TRP A 203 -38.63 -18.62 20.90
C TRP A 203 -39.03 -20.08 20.74
N ASP A 204 -40.34 -20.32 20.67
CA ASP A 204 -40.90 -21.67 20.48
C ASP A 204 -40.70 -22.14 19.03
N LEU A 205 -39.56 -22.80 18.79
CA LEU A 205 -39.15 -23.38 17.49
C LEU A 205 -39.87 -24.70 17.15
N SER A 206 -41.00 -24.97 17.79
CA SER A 206 -41.80 -26.18 17.59
C SER A 206 -42.75 -26.00 16.40
N GLY A 207 -42.63 -26.89 15.40
CA GLY A 207 -43.42 -26.84 14.18
C GLY A 207 -42.60 -26.81 12.89
N ASP A 208 -43.28 -26.56 11.78
CA ASP A 208 -42.74 -26.43 10.43
C ASP A 208 -42.05 -25.05 10.26
N ILE A 209 -40.99 -24.98 9.43
CA ILE A 209 -40.18 -23.77 9.25
C ILE A 209 -41.04 -22.60 8.81
N ILE A 210 -42.02 -22.87 7.94
CA ILE A 210 -42.91 -21.87 7.36
C ILE A 210 -43.83 -21.26 8.42
N ASP A 211 -44.24 -22.05 9.42
CA ASP A 211 -45.09 -21.58 10.51
C ASP A 211 -44.29 -20.73 11.51
N CYS A 212 -43.03 -21.11 11.77
CA CYS A 212 -42.09 -20.29 12.55
C CYS A 212 -41.82 -18.95 11.85
N PHE A 213 -41.58 -18.97 10.53
CA PHE A 213 -41.32 -17.77 9.74
C PHE A 213 -42.51 -16.80 9.75
N ARG A 214 -43.74 -17.30 9.68
CA ARG A 214 -44.95 -16.46 9.75
C ARG A 214 -45.15 -15.80 11.11
N ARG A 215 -44.79 -16.46 12.19
CA ARG A 215 -44.94 -15.92 13.56
C ARG A 215 -43.93 -14.82 13.85
N TYR A 216 -42.68 -15.02 13.43
CA TYR A 216 -41.58 -14.11 13.75
C TYR A 216 -41.22 -13.14 12.62
N SER A 217 -41.95 -13.14 11.49
CA SER A 217 -41.70 -12.23 10.37
C SER A 217 -41.73 -10.75 10.79
N SER A 218 -42.61 -10.36 11.72
CA SER A 218 -42.70 -8.96 12.17
C SER A 218 -41.55 -8.52 13.10
N GLU A 219 -40.83 -9.47 13.71
CA GLU A 219 -39.76 -9.21 14.69
C GLU A 219 -38.36 -9.35 14.08
N LEU A 220 -38.28 -9.84 12.85
CA LEU A 220 -37.05 -10.07 12.13
C LEU A 220 -36.76 -8.91 11.16
N SER A 221 -35.51 -8.43 11.15
CA SER A 221 -35.07 -7.42 10.17
C SER A 221 -35.22 -7.96 8.74
N PRO A 222 -35.54 -7.11 7.74
CA PRO A 222 -35.61 -7.54 6.33
C PRO A 222 -34.32 -8.24 5.86
N GLU A 223 -33.16 -7.88 6.40
CA GLU A 223 -31.89 -8.53 6.06
C GLU A 223 -31.75 -9.94 6.66
N GLU A 224 -32.28 -10.14 7.87
CA GLU A 224 -32.30 -11.46 8.52
C GLU A 224 -33.28 -12.40 7.79
N GLN A 225 -34.42 -11.87 7.33
CA GLN A 225 -35.40 -12.63 6.56
C GLN A 225 -34.83 -13.14 5.24
N GLU A 226 -34.09 -12.30 4.50
CA GLU A 226 -33.46 -12.70 3.25
C GLU A 226 -32.45 -13.83 3.44
N GLU A 227 -31.69 -13.82 4.53
CA GLU A 227 -30.71 -14.87 4.79
C GLU A 227 -31.36 -16.20 5.17
N ILE A 228 -32.48 -16.17 5.89
CA ILE A 228 -33.28 -17.37 6.16
C ILE A 228 -33.88 -17.92 4.87
N ILE A 229 -34.42 -17.06 4.00
CA ILE A 229 -34.96 -17.46 2.69
C ILE A 229 -33.86 -18.08 1.83
N LYS A 230 -32.68 -17.47 1.75
CA LYS A 230 -31.53 -18.03 1.03
C LYS A 230 -31.11 -19.38 1.59
N GLY A 231 -31.12 -19.55 2.92
CA GLY A 231 -30.85 -20.84 3.56
C GLY A 231 -31.85 -21.94 3.18
N ILE A 232 -33.13 -21.59 3.05
CA ILE A 232 -34.18 -22.51 2.59
C ILE A 232 -34.01 -22.84 1.10
N GLU A 233 -33.74 -21.84 0.25
CA GLU A 233 -33.51 -22.04 -1.19
C GLU A 233 -32.28 -22.91 -1.48
N GLU A 234 -31.23 -22.79 -0.65
CA GLU A 234 -30.01 -23.60 -0.74
C GLU A 234 -30.18 -25.02 -0.13
N GLY A 235 -31.37 -25.33 0.39
CA GLY A 235 -31.75 -26.65 0.88
C GLY A 235 -31.06 -27.05 2.18
N LEU A 236 -30.86 -26.11 3.12
CA LEU A 236 -30.46 -26.45 4.48
C LEU A 236 -31.53 -27.29 5.18
N THR A 237 -31.11 -28.10 6.15
CA THR A 237 -32.06 -28.91 6.93
C THR A 237 -32.88 -28.02 7.86
N ASP A 238 -34.11 -28.43 8.17
CA ASP A 238 -35.02 -27.69 9.05
C ASP A 238 -34.41 -27.38 10.42
N GLN A 239 -33.51 -28.23 10.91
CA GLN A 239 -32.79 -28.02 12.16
C GLN A 239 -31.74 -26.91 12.05
N ASP A 240 -31.07 -26.81 10.90
CA ASP A 240 -30.06 -25.77 10.66
C ASP A 240 -30.72 -24.40 10.48
N VAL A 241 -31.85 -24.35 9.79
CA VAL A 241 -32.65 -23.12 9.61
C VAL A 241 -33.21 -22.65 10.95
N LYS A 242 -33.61 -23.57 11.84
CA LYS A 242 -34.04 -23.22 13.21
C LYS A 242 -32.95 -22.55 14.04
N ARG A 243 -31.68 -22.85 13.79
CA ARG A 243 -30.56 -22.16 14.44
C ARG A 243 -30.37 -20.73 13.95
N TYR A 244 -30.84 -20.38 12.75
CA TYR A 244 -30.82 -18.98 12.30
C TYR A 244 -31.69 -18.09 13.17
N PHE A 245 -32.86 -18.57 13.60
CA PHE A 245 -33.76 -17.81 14.46
C PHE A 245 -33.16 -17.49 15.84
N THR A 246 -32.22 -18.30 16.33
CA THR A 246 -31.50 -18.05 17.59
C THR A 246 -30.31 -17.10 17.44
N LEU A 247 -29.84 -16.85 16.22
CA LEU A 247 -28.70 -15.97 15.97
C LEU A 247 -29.20 -14.52 15.84
N VAL A 248 -28.60 -13.59 16.58
CA VAL A 248 -28.88 -12.16 16.47
C VAL A 248 -27.95 -11.54 15.43
N GLY A 249 -28.51 -10.96 14.35
CA GLY A 249 -27.77 -10.23 13.33
C GLY A 249 -27.56 -11.00 12.02
N ALA A 250 -27.82 -10.32 10.89
CA ALA A 250 -27.75 -10.90 9.54
C ALA A 250 -26.34 -11.35 9.14
N GLU A 251 -25.29 -10.72 9.67
CA GLU A 251 -23.91 -11.10 9.38
C GLU A 251 -23.53 -12.46 9.97
N LYS A 252 -23.95 -12.74 11.20
CA LYS A 252 -23.72 -14.05 11.84
C LYS A 252 -24.45 -15.16 11.09
N MET A 253 -25.67 -14.90 10.59
CA MET A 253 -26.42 -15.83 9.75
C MET A 253 -25.69 -16.13 8.42
N ARG A 254 -25.11 -15.12 7.76
CA ARG A 254 -24.31 -15.27 6.52
C ARG A 254 -23.08 -16.14 6.75
N GLN A 255 -22.35 -15.90 7.83
CA GLN A 255 -21.17 -16.68 8.17
C GLN A 255 -21.54 -18.14 8.45
N TYR A 256 -22.57 -18.37 9.26
CA TYR A 256 -23.06 -19.72 9.56
C TYR A 256 -23.52 -20.47 8.30
N ARG A 257 -24.20 -19.78 7.37
CA ARG A 257 -24.58 -20.32 6.06
C ARG A 257 -23.38 -20.77 5.24
N ARG A 258 -22.33 -19.96 5.15
CA ARG A 258 -21.09 -20.32 4.41
C ARG A 258 -20.44 -21.58 4.99
N VAL A 259 -20.38 -21.70 6.31
CA VAL A 259 -19.80 -22.86 7.00
C VAL A 259 -20.61 -24.13 6.73
N LEU A 260 -21.94 -24.06 6.81
CA LEU A 260 -22.81 -25.21 6.56
C LEU A 260 -22.77 -25.67 5.10
N ILE A 261 -22.74 -24.73 4.14
CA ILE A 261 -22.57 -25.05 2.71
C ILE A 261 -21.23 -25.70 2.45
N ALA A 262 -20.14 -25.19 3.03
CA ALA A 262 -18.81 -25.78 2.90
C ALA A 262 -18.78 -27.22 3.43
N ARG A 263 -19.50 -27.51 4.52
CA ARG A 263 -19.62 -28.85 5.09
C ARG A 263 -20.39 -29.83 4.20
N LYS A 264 -21.38 -29.35 3.43
CA LYS A 264 -22.23 -30.16 2.55
C LYS A 264 -21.60 -30.44 1.17
N LYS A 265 -20.57 -29.69 0.78
CA LYS A 265 -19.80 -29.88 -0.48
C LYS A 265 -18.65 -30.90 -0.36
N LYS A 266 -18.45 -31.51 0.82
CA LYS A 266 -17.63 -32.71 1.02
C LYS A 266 -18.48 -33.96 0.83
#